data_AF-A0A366L8Y9-F1
#
_entry.id   AF-A0A366L8Y9-F1
#
_cell.length_a   1.000
_cell.length_b   1.000
_cell.length_c   1.000
_cell.angle_alpha   90.00
_cell.angle_beta   90.00
_cell.angle_gamma   90.00
#
_symmetry.space_group_name_H-M   'P 1'
#
loop_
_entity.id
_entity.type
_entity.pdbx_description
1 polymer ?
#
loop_
_entity_poly.entity_id
_entity_poly.type
_entity_poly.pdbx_seq_one_letter_code
_entity_poly.pdbx_strand_id
1 'polypeptide(L)' 'MKTYSNFIEINSNKRFGKPCIKGTRIAVYDVLSWLSNGMTVQNILEDFPEINEEEVLACLAYSADREHNIRVA' A
#
# COMPACT_ATOMS: atom_id res chain seq x y z
N MET A 1 3.33 -3.08 -17.47
CA MET A 1 4.23 -2.27 -16.61
C MET A 1 3.52 -2.14 -15.27
N LYS A 2 4.09 -2.66 -14.16
CA LYS A 2 3.40 -2.63 -12.86
C LYS A 2 3.45 -1.21 -12.30
N THR A 3 2.33 -0.49 -12.34
CA THR A 3 2.22 0.93 -11.99
C THR A 3 2.71 1.22 -10.56
N TYR A 4 2.63 0.24 -9.65
CA TYR A 4 2.95 0.40 -8.24
C TYR A 4 4.43 0.17 -7.86
N SER A 5 5.27 -0.39 -8.75
CA SER A 5 6.66 -0.78 -8.40
C SER A 5 7.56 0.41 -8.01
N ASN A 6 7.20 1.62 -8.45
CA ASN A 6 7.92 2.84 -8.09
C ASN A 6 7.63 3.30 -6.67
N PHE A 7 6.48 2.93 -6.10
CA PHE A 7 5.98 3.42 -4.81
C PHE A 7 6.04 2.37 -3.70
N ILE A 8 5.91 1.08 -4.04
CA ILE A 8 5.89 -0.01 -3.05
C ILE A 8 7.25 -0.70 -3.02
N GLU A 9 7.76 -0.96 -1.81
CA GLU A 9 8.93 -1.79 -1.56
C GLU A 9 8.62 -2.97 -0.63
N ILE A 10 9.33 -4.06 -0.84
CA ILE A 10 9.32 -5.23 0.05
C ILE A 10 10.75 -5.41 0.53
N ASN A 11 10.96 -5.21 1.84
CA ASN A 11 12.28 -5.33 2.44
C ASN A 11 12.18 -6.21 3.69
N SER A 12 12.93 -7.32 3.73
CA SER A 12 12.90 -8.27 4.85
C SER A 12 13.27 -7.63 6.19
N ASN A 13 14.10 -6.58 6.18
CA ASN A 13 14.50 -5.83 7.38
C ASN A 13 13.49 -4.76 7.80
N LYS A 14 12.45 -4.53 6.98
CA LYS A 14 11.41 -3.53 7.22
C LYS A 14 10.06 -4.23 7.38
N ARG A 15 9.46 -4.08 8.55
CA ARG A 15 8.12 -4.62 8.85
C ARG A 15 7.94 -6.10 8.47
N PHE A 16 8.95 -6.92 8.76
CA PHE A 16 8.94 -8.38 8.52
C PHE A 16 8.70 -8.78 7.06
N GLY A 17 9.19 -7.99 6.10
CA GLY A 17 9.01 -8.28 4.67
C GLY A 17 7.60 -8.01 4.15
N LYS A 18 6.78 -7.24 4.89
CA LYS A 18 5.49 -6.78 4.38
C LYS A 18 5.69 -5.70 3.32
N PRO A 19 4.87 -5.66 2.26
CA PRO A 19 4.89 -4.58 1.28
C PRO A 19 4.53 -3.26 1.95
N CYS A 20 5.43 -2.28 1.83
CA CYS A 20 5.31 -0.95 2.42
C CYS A 20 5.50 0.12 1.36
N ILE A 21 4.96 1.32 1.62
CA ILE A 21 5.27 2.50 0.82
C ILE A 21 6.75 2.86 1.01
N LYS A 22 7.44 3.23 -0.07
CA LYS A 22 8.86 3.60 -0.02
C LYS A 22 9.06 4.82 0.88
N GLY A 23 10.15 4.81 1.65
CA GLY A 23 10.44 5.91 2.58
C GLY A 23 9.64 5.89 3.88
N THR A 24 8.49 5.21 3.96
CA THR A 24 7.64 5.19 5.16
C THR A 24 7.53 3.79 5.78
N ARG A 25 7.06 3.66 7.02
CA ARG A 25 6.79 2.34 7.62
C ARG A 25 5.34 1.88 7.40
N ILE A 26 4.57 2.58 6.58
CA ILE A 26 3.16 2.29 6.29
C ILE A 26 3.07 1.08 5.35
N ALA A 27 2.38 0.03 5.78
CA ALA A 27 2.17 -1.15 4.96
C ALA A 27 0.99 -0.94 4.02
N VAL A 28 1.02 -1.62 2.87
CA VAL A 28 -0.15 -1.71 1.97
C VAL A 28 -1.40 -2.17 2.74
N TYR A 29 -1.22 -3.11 3.69
CA TYR A 29 -2.28 -3.58 4.57
C TYR A 29 -2.92 -2.47 5.40
N ASP A 30 -2.15 -1.50 5.90
CA ASP A 30 -2.71 -0.42 6.72
C ASP A 30 -3.63 0.47 5.90
N VAL A 31 -3.18 0.86 4.71
CA VAL A 31 -3.97 1.66 3.77
C VAL A 31 -5.28 0.96 3.44
N LEU A 32 -5.23 -0.34 3.11
CA LEU A 32 -6.44 -1.14 2.88
C LEU A 32 -7.34 -1.19 4.12
N SER A 33 -6.76 -1.33 5.31
CA SER A 33 -7.50 -1.37 6.57
C SER A 33 -8.17 -0.03 6.88
N TRP A 34 -7.52 1.10 6.62
CA TRP A 34 -8.11 2.42 6.83
C TRP A 34 -9.28 2.65 5.89
N LEU A 35 -9.09 2.33 4.61
CA LEU A 35 -10.15 2.41 3.60
C LEU A 35 -11.33 1.49 3.93
N SER A 36 -11.08 0.27 4.42
CA SER A 36 -12.15 -0.67 4.82
C SER A 36 -12.90 -0.23 6.08
N ASN A 37 -12.26 0.57 6.94
CA ASN A 37 -12.90 1.22 8.08
C ASN A 37 -13.64 2.52 7.70
N GLY A 38 -13.69 2.86 6.41
CA GLY A 38 -14.44 4.02 5.91
C GLY A 38 -13.66 5.34 5.90
N MET A 39 -12.33 5.32 6.15
CA MET A 39 -11.51 6.51 5.92
C MET A 39 -11.46 6.84 4.43
N THR A 40 -11.53 8.13 4.11
CA THR A 40 -11.29 8.61 2.74
C THR A 40 -9.80 8.76 2.46
N VAL A 41 -9.41 8.79 1.19
CA VAL A 41 -8.02 9.07 0.80
C VAL A 41 -7.56 10.40 1.38
N GLN A 42 -8.40 11.43 1.35
CA GLN A 42 -8.10 12.73 1.94
C GLN A 42 -7.77 12.63 3.43
N ASN A 43 -8.57 11.91 4.22
CA ASN A 43 -8.29 11.75 5.65
C ASN A 43 -6.98 11.01 5.90
N ILE A 44 -6.67 10.01 5.08
CA ILE A 44 -5.39 9.30 5.17
C ILE A 44 -4.22 10.25 4.89
N LEU A 45 -4.34 11.14 3.91
CA LEU A 45 -3.30 12.14 3.58
C LEU A 45 -3.17 13.23 4.66
N GLU A 46 -4.27 13.59 5.31
CA GLU A 46 -4.27 14.53 6.44
C GLU A 46 -3.56 13.94 7.66
N ASP A 47 -3.84 12.67 7.99
CA ASP A 47 -3.23 11.97 9.13
C ASP A 47 -1.77 11.56 8.86
N PHE A 48 -1.45 11.26 7.60
CA PHE A 48 -0.12 10.81 7.16
C PHE A 48 0.40 11.69 6.01
N PRO A 49 0.90 12.90 6.32
CA PRO A 49 1.41 13.83 5.29
C PRO A 49 2.72 13.36 4.63
N GLU A 50 3.31 12.27 5.11
CA GLU A 50 4.47 11.61 4.51
C GLU A 50 4.14 10.77 3.27
N ILE A 51 2.84 10.58 2.97
CA ILE A 51 2.38 9.87 1.78
C ILE A 51 1.55 10.77 0.86
N ASN A 52 1.47 10.39 -0.41
CA ASN A 52 0.67 11.07 -1.42
C ASN A 52 -0.41 10.17 -2.04
N GLU A 53 -1.30 10.77 -2.82
CA GLU A 53 -2.42 10.07 -3.46
C GLU A 53 -1.94 8.95 -4.40
N GLU A 54 -0.84 9.16 -5.14
CA GLU A 54 -0.29 8.15 -6.06
C GLU A 54 0.18 6.90 -5.31
N GLU A 55 0.74 7.08 -4.11
CA GLU A 55 1.18 5.98 -3.23
C GLU A 55 0.00 5.18 -2.66
N VAL A 56 -1.10 5.86 -2.32
CA VAL A 56 -2.35 5.22 -1.90
C VAL A 56 -2.94 4.39 -3.05
N LEU A 57 -3.00 4.96 -4.26
CA LEU A 57 -3.45 4.24 -5.46
C LEU A 57 -2.51 3.07 -5.81
N ALA A 58 -1.20 3.22 -5.59
CA ALA A 58 -0.25 2.14 -5.75
C ALA A 58 -0.49 0.99 -4.76
N CYS A 59 -0.92 1.27 -3.53
CA CYS A 59 -1.32 0.24 -2.55
C CYS A 59 -2.52 -0.59 -3.05
N LEU A 60 -3.52 0.09 -3.62
CA LEU A 60 -4.69 -0.56 -4.23
C LEU A 60 -4.29 -1.41 -5.44
N ALA A 61 -3.49 -0.86 -6.34
CA ALA A 61 -3.02 -1.56 -7.54
C ALA A 61 -2.15 -2.78 -7.19
N TYR A 62 -1.27 -2.67 -6.18
CA TYR A 62 -0.49 -3.78 -5.66
C TYR A 62 -1.39 -4.91 -5.15
N SER A 63 -2.41 -4.56 -4.38
CA SER A 63 -3.35 -5.52 -3.80
C SER A 63 -4.17 -6.23 -4.86
N ALA A 64 -4.68 -5.49 -5.85
CA ALA A 64 -5.45 -6.06 -6.97
C ALA A 64 -4.60 -7.02 -7.81
N ASP A 65 -3.35 -6.65 -8.15
CA ASP A 65 -2.44 -7.53 -8.86
C ASP A 65 -2.07 -8.76 -8.02
N ARG A 66 -1.80 -8.56 -6.72
CA ARG A 66 -1.51 -9.67 -5.82
C ARG A 66 -2.66 -10.67 -5.80
N GLU A 67 -3.89 -10.21 -5.59
CA GLU A 67 -5.10 -11.04 -5.57
C GLU A 67 -5.27 -11.82 -6.88
N HIS A 68 -5.08 -11.17 -8.04
CA HIS A 68 -5.16 -11.83 -9.33
C HIS A 68 -4.10 -12.94 -9.52
N ASN A 69 -2.94 -12.78 -8.90
CA ASN A 69 -1.85 -13.75 -8.96
C ASN A 69 -1.90 -14.80 -7.84
N ILE A 70 -2.86 -14.74 -6.92
CA ILE A 70 -3.07 -15.81 -5.92
C ILE A 70 -3.59 -17.02 -6.68
N ARG A 71 -2.74 -18.05 -6.80
CA ARG A 71 -3.18 -19.38 -7.21
C ARG A 71 -3.99 -19.96 -6.07
N VAL A 72 -5.31 -20.01 -6.23
CA VAL A 72 -6.17 -20.82 -5.37
C VAL A 72 -5.79 -22.27 -5.63
N ALA A 73 -5.25 -22.94 -4.61
CA ALA A 73 -4.93 -24.36 -4.62
C ALA A 73 -6.17 -25.20 -4.26
#